data_AF-A0A8J4U402-F1
#
_entry.id   AF-A0A8J4U402-F1
#
_cell.length_a   1.000
_cell.length_b   1.000
_cell.length_c   1.000
_cell.angle_alpha   90.00
_cell.angle_beta   90.00
_cell.angle_gamma   90.00
#
_symmetry.space_group_name_H-M   'P 1'
#
loop_
_entity.id
_entity.type
_entity.pdbx_description
1 polymer ?
#
loop_
_entity_poly.entity_id
_entity_poly.type
_entity_poly.pdbx_seq_one_letter_code
_entity_poly.pdbx_strand_id
1 'polypeptide(L)' 'GNSREVFAVDTVQGVWKLFVKRALDREMQDRYLLNITASDSLFVTHVIVEVTVIDANDNSPICNQ' A
#
# COMPACT_ATOMS: atom_id res chain seq x y z
N GLY A 1 -2.08 -7.75 5.21
CA GLY A 1 -2.27 -6.34 4.82
C GLY A 1 -1.19 -5.87 3.87
N ASN A 2 0.06 -5.82 4.33
CA ASN A 2 1.20 -5.35 3.54
C ASN A 2 1.99 -6.52 2.92
N SER A 3 1.40 -7.23 1.97
CA SER A 3 2.06 -8.34 1.28
C SER A 3 3.31 -7.83 0.54
N ARG A 4 4.44 -8.56 0.64
CA ARG A 4 5.73 -8.24 -0.01
C ARG A 4 6.37 -6.90 0.40
N GLU A 5 5.98 -6.33 1.55
CA GLU A 5 6.50 -5.06 2.06
C GLU A 5 6.43 -3.92 1.04
N VAL A 6 5.31 -3.84 0.32
CA VAL A 6 5.11 -2.86 -0.75
C VAL A 6 4.86 -1.47 -0.19
N PHE A 7 4.28 -1.38 1.01
CA PHE A 7 4.08 -0.12 1.73
C PHE A 7 5.06 0.02 2.89
N ALA A 8 5.43 1.26 3.20
CA ALA A 8 6.25 1.61 4.36
C ALA A 8 5.68 2.85 5.05
N VAL A 9 5.87 2.93 6.36
CA VAL A 9 5.52 4.10 7.16
C VAL A 9 6.82 4.72 7.66
N ASP A 10 6.99 6.02 7.43
CA ASP A 10 8.19 6.76 7.87
C ASP A 10 7.83 8.19 8.28
N THR A 11 8.68 8.80 9.10
CA THR A 11 8.55 10.19 9.53
C THR A 11 9.30 11.11 8.58
N VAL A 12 8.58 12.05 7.97
CA VAL A 12 9.18 13.11 7.14
C VAL A 12 8.84 14.45 7.78
N GLN A 13 9.87 15.16 8.25
CA GLN A 13 9.73 16.47 8.90
C GLN A 13 8.79 16.44 10.12
N GLY A 14 8.86 15.38 10.93
CA GLY A 14 8.02 15.21 12.12
C GLY A 14 6.59 14.75 11.85
N VAL A 15 6.24 14.47 10.59
CA VAL A 15 4.91 13.95 10.21
C VAL A 15 5.05 12.50 9.74
N TRP A 16 4.27 11.61 10.34
CA TRP A 16 4.14 10.21 9.89
C TRP A 16 3.45 10.16 8.53
N LYS A 17 4.07 9.48 7.56
CA LYS A 17 3.56 9.32 6.21
C LYS A 17 3.63 7.87 5.77
N LEU A 18 2.64 7.47 4.98
CA LEU A 18 2.59 6.16 4.32
C LEU A 18 3.11 6.31 2.89
N PHE A 19 4.04 5.45 2.49
CA PHE A 19 4.68 5.49 1.19
C PHE A 19 4.62 4.13 0.50
N VAL A 20 4.71 4.19 -0.83
CA VAL A 20 4.93 3.02 -1.68
C VAL A 20 6.45 2.78 -1.77
N LYS A 21 6.91 1.64 -1.24
CA LYS A 21 8.32 1.20 -1.21
C LYS A 21 8.69 0.36 -2.45
N ARG A 22 7.73 -0.32 -3.07
CA ARG A 22 7.94 -1.18 -4.25
C ARG A 22 6.88 -0.91 -5.31
N ALA A 23 7.17 -1.27 -6.56
CA ALA A 23 6.23 -1.13 -7.66
C ALA A 23 4.90 -1.83 -7.34
N LEU A 24 3.81 -1.14 -7.65
CA LEU A 24 2.44 -1.66 -7.58
C LEU A 24 2.08 -2.21 -8.95
N ASP A 25 1.42 -3.36 -8.95
CA ASP A 25 0.96 -4.06 -10.13
C ASP A 25 -0.49 -4.47 -9.85
N ARG A 26 -1.43 -3.89 -10.60
CA ARG A 26 -2.87 -4.05 -10.37
C ARG A 26 -3.31 -5.47 -10.73
N GLU A 27 -2.75 -6.03 -11.80
CA GLU A 27 -3.01 -7.38 -12.28
C GLU A 27 -2.59 -8.42 -11.25
N MET A 28 -1.59 -8.10 -10.44
CA MET A 28 -1.16 -8.93 -9.33
C MET A 28 -2.00 -8.72 -8.06
N GLN A 29 -2.28 -7.46 -7.69
CA GLN A 29 -3.09 -7.12 -6.52
C GLN A 29 -3.66 -5.69 -6.60
N ASP A 30 -4.98 -5.59 -6.64
CA ASP A 30 -5.72 -4.34 -6.81
C ASP A 30 -6.13 -3.65 -5.48
N ARG A 31 -6.19 -4.40 -4.38
CA ARG A 31 -6.64 -3.91 -3.07
C ARG A 31 -5.75 -4.34 -1.92
N TYR A 32 -5.46 -3.42 -1.01
CA TYR A 32 -4.70 -3.67 0.21
C TYR A 32 -5.45 -3.16 1.44
N LEU A 33 -5.55 -4.01 2.47
CA LEU A 33 -6.06 -3.64 3.79
C LEU A 33 -4.89 -3.56 4.76
N LEU A 34 -4.37 -2.36 5.00
CA LEU A 34 -3.23 -2.11 5.87
C LEU A 34 -3.71 -1.91 7.30
N ASN A 35 -3.23 -2.73 8.23
CA ASN A 35 -3.48 -2.52 9.66
C ASN A 35 -2.34 -1.66 10.22
N ILE A 36 -2.63 -0.40 10.49
CA ILE A 36 -1.68 0.57 11.02
C ILE A 36 -1.79 0.57 12.54
N THR A 37 -0.66 0.45 13.20
CA THR A 37 -0.55 0.49 14.67
C THR A 37 0.14 1.77 15.09
N ALA A 38 -0.50 2.55 15.95
CA ALA A 38 0.13 3.67 16.64
C ALA A 38 0.30 3.33 18.11
N SER A 39 1.49 3.60 18.66
CA SER A 39 1.83 3.31 20.05
C SER A 39 2.64 4.46 20.63
N ASP A 40 2.31 4.86 21.86
CA ASP A 40 3.07 5.84 22.65
C ASP A 40 3.85 5.18 23.79
N SER A 41 4.12 3.87 23.68
CA SER A 41 4.69 2.95 24.68
C SER A 41 3.75 2.50 25.81
N LEU A 42 2.67 3.23 26.09
CA LEU A 42 1.71 2.89 27.14
C LEU A 42 0.38 2.41 26.57
N PHE A 43 -0.06 3.07 25.49
CA PHE A 43 -1.29 2.80 24.78
C PHE A 43 -0.97 2.38 23.35
N VAL A 44 -1.77 1.45 22.84
CA VAL A 44 -1.69 0.97 21.48
C VAL A 44 -3.06 1.11 20.85
N THR A 45 -3.11 1.67 19.66
CA THR A 45 -4.33 1.77 18.86
C THR A 45 -4.08 1.24 17.46
N HIS A 46 -5.14 0.74 16.83
CA HIS A 46 -5.11 0.13 15.51
C HIS A 46 -6.15 0.77 14.61
N VAL A 47 -5.79 0.99 13.35
CA VAL A 47 -6.70 1.48 12.31
C VAL A 47 -6.47 0.73 11.02
N ILE A 48 -7.55 0.42 10.32
CA ILE A 48 -7.50 -0.22 9.01
C ILE A 48 -7.53 0.88 7.94
N VAL A 49 -6.52 0.89 7.08
CA VAL A 49 -6.44 1.75 5.91
C VAL A 49 -6.65 0.89 4.67
N GLU A 50 -7.66 1.23 3.89
CA GLU A 50 -7.92 0.60 2.61
C GLU A 50 -7.22 1.37 1.49
N VAL A 51 -6.42 0.66 0.68
CA VAL A 51 -5.72 1.20 -0.49
C VAL A 51 -6.21 0.47 -1.73
N THR A 52 -6.61 1.24 -2.74
CA THR A 52 -7.02 0.74 -4.06
C THR A 52 -5.99 1.16 -5.10
N VAL A 53 -5.45 0.19 -5.84
CA VAL A 53 -4.53 0.44 -6.95
C VAL A 53 -5.33 0.71 -8.22
N ILE A 54 -5.14 1.89 -8.80
CA ILE A 54 -5.79 2.28 -10.04
C ILE A 54 -5.06 1.69 -11.25
N ASP A 55 -5.82 1.45 -12.31
CA ASP A 55 -5.30 0.93 -13.58
C ASP A 55 -4.43 1.95 -14.30
N ALA A 56 -3.25 1.52 -14.75
CA ALA A 56 -2.31 2.33 -15.51
C ALA A 56 -2.40 2.08 -17.03
N ASN A 57 -3.24 1.13 -17.46
CA ASN A 57 -3.36 0.65 -18.84
C ASN A 57 -2.00 0.34 -19.50
N ASP A 58 -1.16 -0.40 -18.78
CA ASP A 58 0.19 -0.82 -19.20
C ASP A 58 0.20 -2.15 -19.97
N ASN A 59 -0.96 -2.82 -20.07
CA ASN A 59 -1.13 -4.03 -20.86
C ASN A 59 -1.58 -3.71 -22.30
N SER A 60 -0.75 -4.10 -23.28
CA SER A 60 -1.08 -3.95 -24.71
C SER A 60 -2.07 -5.03 -25.17
N PRO A 61 -2.99 -4.72 -26.10
CA PRO A 61 -3.93 -5.71 -26.62
C PRO A 61 -3.19 -6.81 -27.40
N ILE A 62 -3.54 -8.07 -27.14
CA ILE A 62 -3.02 -9.22 -27.88
C ILE A 62 -4.03 -9.61 -28.95
N CYS A 63 -3.62 -9.57 -30.22
CA CYS A 63 -4.39 -10.10 -31.34
C CYS A 63 -3.78 -11.43 -31.78
N ASN A 64 -4.42 -12.54 -31.42
CA ASN A 64 -4.08 -13.86 -31.94
C ASN A 64 -5.08 -14.17 -33.06
N GLN A 65 -4.57 -14.40 -34.26
CA GLN A 65 -5.35 -14.72 -35.47
C GLN A 65 -5.35 -16.22 -35.74
#